data_AF-A0A074W082-F1
#
_entry.id   AF-A0A074W082-F1
#
_cell.length_a   1.000
_cell.length_b   1.000
_cell.length_c   1.000
_cell.angle_alpha   90.00
_cell.angle_beta   90.00
_cell.angle_gamma   90.00
#
_symmetry.space_group_name_H-M   'P 1'
#
loop_
_entity.id
_entity.type
_entity.pdbx_description
1 polymer ?
#
loop_
_entity_poly.entity_id
_entity_poly.type
_entity_poly.pdbx_seq_one_letter_code
_entity_poly.pdbx_strand_id
1 'polypeptide(L)'
;MASLSIDSLYHVSAYLNDRDLRNFCLVNRRCHEFSRKHLYRTITISFSSSETLNSAVDQWSCILQRTQSFQHVQHVKVLPSDPYQDPIAGVLTDCGDNWREPWRYCWSLGREQKTIEQDSEWQDLSCLIKKLPALKALTWGCSEQIPASILRYVNQTRPNLRLHMRNFMLRCLFQLSAGSVVLDPYEVELATSPCLYSLTKTYDYHHRGHNQAAIMDLLAGAAPNLQEINMTWQDDSYLRDSQTPQGPMYRYQPGTLPGSSPSRLGRLKSLNLFANGSSSVIRRWSSITDFQCLESLEVVYLMDDDTLFWLASCRLSALKHVSFSVDFGESNTDGLEAASMFIQSLDSLTSLKLKGPLNLRTLLPTFDTCGHRLRRLLLATSELQPGVEKLASVDLILALRERCPRLEELALSIMRSHGDQSEVAIYKALGTLRYLTKIHLAVYYPQPIPLPRAYYLRNKFEDYCTNGKVTDEQIHLTLDNAITNSAFDPTLAQSIFRTISKSKAEFSCPLERLSLRVQKVDTYPPLRDLLAYIGRSWVCTRNERDDRPHECFVSEYDDAEYKIDREYIEVHNEYPKLKNAVIAQAIYRIWPAAERGNWVKEWRSFPLAGSQ
;
A
#
# COMPACT_ATOMS: atom_id res chain seq x y z
N MET A 1 -17.42 29.39 -19.33
CA MET A 1 -17.91 28.90 -18.02
C MET A 1 -19.24 29.50 -17.58
N ALA A 2 -19.54 30.79 -17.84
CA ALA A 2 -20.85 31.38 -17.52
C ALA A 2 -22.05 30.76 -18.29
N SER A 3 -21.76 30.01 -19.37
CA SER A 3 -22.73 29.34 -20.24
C SER A 3 -22.89 27.83 -19.99
N LEU A 4 -22.15 27.23 -19.05
CA LEU A 4 -22.28 25.80 -18.75
C LEU A 4 -23.55 25.54 -17.95
N SER A 5 -24.28 24.48 -18.31
CA SER A 5 -25.49 24.08 -17.58
C SER A 5 -25.16 23.65 -16.14
N ILE A 6 -26.15 23.74 -15.26
CA ILE A 6 -26.04 23.31 -13.86
C ILE A 6 -25.63 21.84 -13.77
N ASP A 7 -26.19 20.98 -14.62
CA ASP A 7 -25.86 19.55 -14.66
C ASP A 7 -24.42 19.31 -15.12
N SER A 8 -23.93 20.10 -16.09
CA SER A 8 -22.54 20.02 -16.55
C SER A 8 -21.57 20.39 -15.44
N LEU A 9 -21.83 21.45 -14.67
CA LEU A 9 -20.97 21.87 -13.55
C LEU A 9 -20.98 20.85 -12.41
N TYR A 10 -22.15 20.24 -12.14
CA TYR A 10 -22.27 19.17 -11.18
C TYR A 10 -21.42 17.95 -11.58
N HIS A 11 -21.57 17.48 -12.82
CA HIS A 11 -20.80 16.36 -13.33
C HIS A 11 -19.30 16.65 -13.29
N VAL A 12 -18.86 17.82 -13.76
CA VAL A 12 -17.44 18.21 -13.70
C VAL A 12 -16.92 18.13 -12.27
N SER A 13 -17.60 18.74 -11.28
CA SER A 13 -17.14 18.71 -9.89
C SER A 13 -17.07 17.31 -9.28
N ALA A 14 -17.86 16.35 -9.78
CA ALA A 14 -17.85 14.98 -9.30
C ALA A 14 -16.66 14.15 -9.81
N TYR A 15 -15.98 14.58 -10.87
CA TYR A 15 -14.83 13.90 -11.47
C TYR A 15 -13.47 14.54 -11.11
N LEU A 16 -13.45 15.72 -10.50
CA LEU A 16 -12.21 16.38 -10.09
C LEU A 16 -11.61 15.72 -8.83
N ASN A 17 -10.29 15.59 -8.81
CA ASN A 17 -9.57 15.24 -7.58
C ASN A 17 -9.56 16.41 -6.58
N ASP A 18 -9.17 16.18 -5.32
CA ASP A 18 -9.25 17.19 -4.26
C ASP A 18 -8.49 18.50 -4.59
N ARG A 19 -7.37 18.41 -5.30
CA ARG A 19 -6.58 19.58 -5.69
C ARG A 19 -7.30 20.39 -6.75
N ASP A 20 -7.77 19.73 -7.80
CA ASP A 20 -8.45 20.38 -8.92
C ASP A 20 -9.83 20.87 -8.53
N LEU A 21 -10.49 20.17 -7.61
CA LEU A 21 -11.74 20.62 -7.00
C LEU A 21 -11.54 21.92 -6.21
N ARG A 22 -10.44 22.05 -5.45
CA ARG A 22 -10.07 23.30 -4.76
C ARG A 22 -9.76 24.42 -5.76
N ASN A 23 -9.03 24.14 -6.82
CA ASN A 23 -8.76 25.13 -7.87
C ASN A 23 -10.05 25.58 -8.58
N PHE A 24 -10.94 24.63 -8.88
CA PHE A 24 -12.24 24.88 -9.51
C PHE A 24 -13.14 25.74 -8.62
N CYS A 25 -13.08 25.57 -7.30
CA CYS A 25 -13.80 26.44 -6.35
C CYS A 25 -13.40 27.91 -6.46
N LEU A 26 -12.13 28.19 -6.79
CA LEU A 26 -11.62 29.55 -6.85
C LEU A 26 -12.03 30.29 -8.13
N VAL A 27 -12.56 29.57 -9.14
CA VAL A 27 -12.89 30.14 -10.45
C VAL A 27 -14.03 31.14 -10.37
N ASN A 28 -15.14 30.80 -9.72
CA ASN A 28 -16.28 31.69 -9.51
C ASN A 28 -17.25 31.13 -8.44
N ARG A 29 -18.21 31.97 -8.03
CA ARG A 29 -19.21 31.65 -7.00
C ARG A 29 -20.07 30.41 -7.32
N ARG A 30 -20.43 30.18 -8.59
CA ARG A 30 -21.19 28.98 -9.00
C ARG A 30 -20.36 27.71 -8.85
N CYS A 31 -19.11 27.72 -9.31
CA CYS A 31 -18.20 26.59 -9.21
C CYS A 31 -17.91 26.25 -7.75
N HIS A 32 -17.69 27.27 -6.92
CA HIS A 32 -17.62 27.12 -5.48
C HIS A 32 -18.87 26.43 -4.93
N GLU A 33 -20.07 26.86 -5.32
CA GLU A 33 -21.34 26.31 -4.83
C GLU A 33 -21.47 24.80 -5.03
N PHE A 34 -21.20 24.30 -6.24
CA PHE A 34 -21.29 22.88 -6.58
C PHE A 34 -20.19 22.06 -5.94
N SER A 35 -18.97 22.59 -5.91
CA SER A 35 -17.83 21.89 -5.32
C SER A 35 -17.93 21.73 -3.82
N ARG A 36 -18.65 22.61 -3.09
CA ARG A 36 -18.85 22.48 -1.63
C ARG A 36 -19.36 21.10 -1.24
N LYS A 37 -20.29 20.52 -2.03
CA LYS A 37 -20.86 19.20 -1.75
C LYS A 37 -19.80 18.10 -1.81
N HIS A 38 -18.81 18.24 -2.69
CA HIS A 38 -17.74 17.27 -2.86
C HIS A 38 -16.58 17.53 -1.90
N LEU A 39 -16.21 18.80 -1.68
CA LEU A 39 -15.14 19.22 -0.77
C LEU A 39 -15.42 18.82 0.68
N TYR A 40 -16.65 19.03 1.15
CA TYR A 40 -17.05 18.76 2.53
C TYR A 40 -17.72 17.40 2.67
N ARG A 41 -17.68 16.55 1.63
CA ARG A 41 -18.25 15.20 1.69
C ARG A 41 -17.57 14.35 2.75
N THR A 42 -16.25 14.47 2.87
CA THR A 42 -15.43 13.75 3.83
C THR A 42 -14.67 14.76 4.68
N ILE A 43 -14.81 14.67 5.99
CA ILE A 43 -14.00 15.45 6.94
C ILE A 43 -13.08 14.53 7.72
N THR A 44 -11.86 15.00 7.98
CA THR A 44 -10.85 14.28 8.75
C THR A 44 -10.52 15.07 9.99
N ILE A 45 -10.72 14.45 11.15
CA ILE A 45 -10.40 14.99 12.47
C ILE A 45 -9.17 14.23 12.95
N SER A 46 -8.04 14.95 12.97
CA SER A 46 -6.75 14.43 13.41
C SER A 46 -6.37 15.05 14.74
N PHE A 47 -5.95 14.24 15.71
CA PHE A 47 -5.59 14.72 17.04
C PHE A 47 -4.44 13.90 17.67
N SER A 48 -3.80 14.48 18.68
CA SER A 48 -2.76 13.85 19.50
C SER A 48 -3.00 14.02 21.01
N SER A 49 -4.02 14.79 21.38
CA SER A 49 -4.46 15.06 22.76
C SER A 49 -5.92 15.52 22.76
N SER A 50 -6.55 15.56 23.94
CA SER A 50 -7.91 16.07 24.15
C SER A 50 -8.07 17.53 23.66
N GLU A 51 -7.07 18.38 23.90
CA GLU A 51 -7.10 19.79 23.48
C GLU A 51 -7.02 19.95 21.95
N THR A 52 -6.18 19.13 21.30
CA THR A 52 -6.07 19.14 19.82
C THR A 52 -7.31 18.55 19.16
N LEU A 53 -7.97 17.57 19.80
CA LEU A 53 -9.26 17.04 19.37
C LEU A 53 -10.33 18.13 19.38
N ASN A 54 -10.51 18.83 20.51
CA ASN A 54 -11.50 19.89 20.63
C ASN A 54 -11.22 21.02 19.64
N SER A 55 -9.96 21.43 19.51
CA SER A 55 -9.55 22.43 18.52
C SER A 55 -9.88 22.02 17.08
N ALA A 56 -9.64 20.76 16.71
CA ALA A 56 -9.98 20.23 15.38
C ALA A 56 -11.49 20.15 15.14
N VAL A 57 -12.26 19.74 16.16
CA VAL A 57 -13.73 19.70 16.11
C VAL A 57 -14.31 21.11 15.97
N ASP A 58 -13.80 22.08 16.72
CA ASP A 58 -14.21 23.48 16.66
C ASP A 58 -13.88 24.10 15.31
N GLN A 59 -12.68 23.84 14.78
CA GLN A 59 -12.27 24.27 13.46
C GLN A 59 -13.24 23.76 12.38
N TRP A 60 -13.56 22.46 12.39
CA TRP A 60 -14.52 21.90 11.44
C TRP A 60 -15.93 22.44 11.65
N SER A 61 -16.38 22.60 12.88
CA SER A 61 -17.68 23.19 13.20
C SER A 61 -17.80 24.61 12.65
N CYS A 62 -16.77 25.44 12.83
CA CYS A 62 -16.71 26.80 12.29
C CYS A 62 -16.70 26.81 10.76
N ILE A 63 -15.91 25.93 10.13
CA ILE A 63 -15.85 25.80 8.67
C ILE A 63 -17.23 25.41 8.11
N LEU A 64 -17.86 24.38 8.67
CA LEU A 64 -19.16 23.86 8.20
C LEU A 64 -20.30 24.85 8.45
N GLN A 65 -20.27 25.59 9.56
CA GLN A 65 -21.23 26.66 9.85
C GLN A 65 -21.10 27.81 8.86
N ARG A 66 -19.87 28.31 8.67
CA ARG A 66 -19.58 29.42 7.73
C ARG A 66 -19.97 29.08 6.30
N THR A 67 -19.80 27.82 5.92
CA THR A 67 -20.05 27.34 4.55
C THR A 67 -21.42 26.70 4.36
N GLN A 68 -22.25 26.63 5.41
CA GLN A 68 -23.54 25.95 5.45
C GLN A 68 -23.48 24.51 4.91
N SER A 69 -22.42 23.78 5.24
CA SER A 69 -22.08 22.50 4.59
C SER A 69 -22.31 21.25 5.46
N PHE A 70 -22.93 21.39 6.66
CA PHE A 70 -23.27 20.24 7.52
C PHE A 70 -24.06 19.14 6.80
N GLN A 71 -24.97 19.52 5.89
CA GLN A 71 -25.80 18.61 5.10
C GLN A 71 -25.03 17.83 4.03
N HIS A 72 -23.79 18.20 3.73
CA HIS A 72 -22.99 17.57 2.68
C HIS A 72 -22.03 16.50 3.23
N VAL A 73 -21.74 16.52 4.53
CA VAL A 73 -20.83 15.57 5.16
C VAL A 73 -21.46 14.18 5.19
N GLN A 74 -20.83 13.25 4.47
CA GLN A 74 -21.23 11.85 4.39
C GLN A 74 -20.25 10.91 5.09
N HIS A 75 -19.01 11.34 5.31
CA HIS A 75 -17.97 10.53 5.92
C HIS A 75 -17.16 11.36 6.93
N VAL A 76 -17.09 10.88 8.16
CA VAL A 76 -16.17 11.42 9.18
C VAL A 76 -15.05 10.41 9.40
N LYS A 77 -13.80 10.87 9.33
CA LYS A 77 -12.61 10.08 9.70
C LYS A 77 -12.04 10.67 10.99
N VAL A 78 -11.90 9.84 12.01
CA VAL A 78 -11.26 10.20 13.28
C VAL A 78 -9.96 9.42 13.35
N LEU A 79 -8.83 10.14 13.28
CA LEU A 79 -7.50 9.57 13.05
C LEU A 79 -6.50 10.17 14.04
N PRO A 80 -5.42 9.45 14.38
CA PRO A 80 -4.28 10.07 15.05
C PRO A 80 -3.60 11.10 14.13
N SER A 81 -3.04 12.17 14.71
CA SER A 81 -2.27 13.20 13.97
C SER A 81 -1.00 12.64 13.33
N ASP A 82 -0.37 11.65 13.96
CA ASP A 82 0.86 11.02 13.49
C ASP A 82 0.67 9.49 13.54
N PRO A 83 0.28 8.83 12.43
CA PRO A 83 0.22 7.37 12.39
C PRO A 83 1.64 6.80 12.48
N TYR A 84 1.86 5.89 13.44
CA TYR A 84 3.16 5.25 13.68
C TYR A 84 3.69 4.52 12.44
N GLN A 85 5.02 4.53 12.28
CA GLN A 85 5.74 3.91 11.17
C GLN A 85 5.77 2.37 11.30
N ASP A 86 5.40 1.68 10.23
CA ASP A 86 5.21 0.22 10.18
C ASP A 86 6.53 -0.56 10.34
N PRO A 87 6.65 -1.52 11.30
CA PRO A 87 7.81 -2.40 11.43
C PRO A 87 7.91 -3.51 10.36
N ILE A 88 6.87 -3.76 9.55
CA ILE A 88 6.84 -4.81 8.50
C ILE A 88 7.45 -4.33 7.19
N ALA A 89 7.84 -3.07 7.16
CA ALA A 89 8.28 -2.47 5.95
C ALA A 89 9.66 -2.93 5.50
N GLY A 90 9.72 -3.22 4.20
CA GLY A 90 10.84 -3.90 3.55
C GLY A 90 10.46 -5.28 3.02
N VAL A 91 9.44 -5.95 3.56
CA VAL A 91 9.08 -7.33 3.16
C VAL A 91 8.35 -7.40 1.81
N LEU A 92 7.76 -6.29 1.34
CA LEU A 92 6.91 -6.30 0.14
C LEU A 92 7.17 -5.15 -0.82
N THR A 93 7.29 -5.50 -2.10
CA THR A 93 7.35 -4.59 -3.22
C THR A 93 6.06 -3.76 -3.32
N ASP A 94 6.19 -2.43 -3.21
CA ASP A 94 5.10 -1.49 -3.50
C ASP A 94 4.78 -1.52 -5.01
N CYS A 95 3.68 -2.18 -5.37
CA CYS A 95 3.15 -2.17 -6.74
C CYS A 95 2.26 -0.94 -7.02
N GLY A 96 2.26 0.05 -6.12
CA GLY A 96 1.46 1.27 -6.17
C GLY A 96 -0.04 1.05 -5.91
N ASP A 97 -0.39 -0.13 -5.43
CA ASP A 97 -1.71 -0.50 -4.94
C ASP A 97 -1.96 -0.05 -3.50
N ASN A 98 -0.96 0.59 -2.87
CA ASN A 98 -1.00 1.06 -1.48
C ASN A 98 -1.49 -0.05 -0.54
N TRP A 99 -0.95 -1.27 -0.71
CA TRP A 99 -1.37 -2.43 0.09
C TRP A 99 -1.33 -2.16 1.61
N ARG A 100 -0.51 -1.22 2.09
CA ARG A 100 -0.42 -0.82 3.51
C ARG A 100 -1.61 0.03 4.01
N GLU A 101 -2.40 0.64 3.13
CA GLU A 101 -3.47 1.57 3.51
C GLU A 101 -4.43 1.00 4.58
N PRO A 102 -4.87 -0.27 4.49
CA PRO A 102 -5.76 -0.83 5.49
C PRO A 102 -5.19 -0.75 6.90
N TRP A 103 -3.90 -1.03 7.05
CA TRP A 103 -3.21 -1.17 8.34
C TRP A 103 -2.48 0.08 8.82
N ARG A 104 -2.45 1.15 8.02
CA ARG A 104 -1.73 2.41 8.30
C ARG A 104 -1.86 2.92 9.75
N TYR A 105 -2.96 2.62 10.44
CA TYR A 105 -3.26 3.12 11.77
C TYR A 105 -3.11 2.09 12.90
N CYS A 106 -2.73 0.85 12.60
CA CYS A 106 -2.73 -0.23 13.58
C CYS A 106 -1.48 -0.26 14.48
N TRP A 107 -0.39 0.39 14.10
CA TRP A 107 0.88 0.33 14.85
C TRP A 107 1.08 1.46 15.87
N SER A 108 0.04 2.23 16.21
CA SER A 108 0.15 3.41 17.10
C SER A 108 0.47 3.12 18.57
N LEU A 109 0.79 1.88 18.95
CA LEU A 109 0.96 1.46 20.36
C LEU A 109 2.25 1.95 21.04
N GLY A 110 3.12 2.70 20.35
CA GLY A 110 4.47 3.02 20.82
C GLY A 110 4.75 4.45 21.32
N ARG A 111 3.79 5.39 21.33
CA ARG A 111 4.01 6.72 21.95
C ARG A 111 3.14 6.90 23.18
N GLU A 112 3.73 7.56 24.18
CA GLU A 112 3.05 8.21 25.31
C GLU A 112 2.11 9.33 24.81
N GLN A 113 1.10 8.99 24.03
CA GLN A 113 -0.04 9.90 23.84
C GLN A 113 -0.85 9.83 25.13
N LYS A 114 -1.24 11.00 25.65
CA LYS A 114 -2.16 11.08 26.79
C LYS A 114 -3.50 10.51 26.33
N THR A 115 -3.72 9.23 26.63
CA THR A 115 -4.90 8.48 26.20
C THR A 115 -6.16 9.21 26.63
N ILE A 116 -7.08 9.44 25.69
CA ILE A 116 -8.41 9.95 26.01
C ILE A 116 -9.27 8.77 26.44
N GLU A 117 -9.52 8.65 27.75
CA GLU A 117 -10.20 7.48 28.31
C GLU A 117 -11.67 7.77 28.67
N GLN A 118 -12.02 9.01 29.00
CA GLN A 118 -13.35 9.35 29.46
C GLN A 118 -14.27 9.73 28.30
N ASP A 119 -15.50 9.20 28.29
CA ASP A 119 -16.51 9.52 27.27
C ASP A 119 -16.85 11.03 27.22
N SER A 120 -16.75 11.73 28.36
CA SER A 120 -16.96 13.18 28.49
C SER A 120 -16.00 14.02 27.65
N GLU A 121 -14.77 13.54 27.43
CA GLU A 121 -13.76 14.24 26.63
C GLU A 121 -14.08 14.21 25.14
N TRP A 122 -14.99 13.33 24.70
CA TRP A 122 -15.44 13.20 23.32
C TRP A 122 -16.74 13.96 23.02
N GLN A 123 -17.22 14.75 23.98
CA GLN A 123 -18.52 15.39 23.91
C GLN A 123 -18.66 16.34 22.72
N ASP A 124 -17.62 17.12 22.40
CA ASP A 124 -17.65 18.04 21.27
C ASP A 124 -17.75 17.29 19.94
N LEU A 125 -17.00 16.19 19.80
CA LEU A 125 -17.10 15.30 18.65
C LEU A 125 -18.50 14.67 18.54
N SER A 126 -19.07 14.21 19.66
CA SER A 126 -20.42 13.68 19.73
C SER A 126 -21.46 14.71 19.28
N CYS A 127 -21.34 15.96 19.75
CA CYS A 127 -22.18 17.08 19.33
C CYS A 127 -22.05 17.38 17.83
N LEU A 128 -20.84 17.36 17.29
CA LEU A 128 -20.61 17.54 15.86
C LEU A 128 -21.29 16.44 15.05
N ILE A 129 -21.08 15.15 15.38
CA ILE A 129 -21.65 14.00 14.66
C ILE A 129 -23.19 14.05 14.63
N LYS A 130 -23.82 14.50 15.72
CA LYS A 130 -25.27 14.68 15.81
C LYS A 130 -25.79 15.74 14.85
N LYS A 131 -25.00 16.76 14.51
CA LYS A 131 -25.34 17.83 13.55
C LYS A 131 -25.17 17.44 12.07
N LEU A 132 -24.74 16.22 11.75
CA LEU A 132 -24.46 15.78 10.37
C LEU A 132 -25.59 14.88 9.82
N PRO A 133 -26.65 15.43 9.21
CA PRO A 133 -27.83 14.66 8.81
C PRO A 133 -27.57 13.67 7.68
N ALA A 134 -26.54 13.90 6.85
CA ALA A 134 -26.22 13.06 5.69
C ALA A 134 -25.12 12.02 5.97
N LEU A 135 -24.73 11.82 7.23
CA LEU A 135 -23.63 10.92 7.60
C LEU A 135 -23.95 9.47 7.24
N LYS A 136 -23.11 8.87 6.38
CA LYS A 136 -23.23 7.49 5.90
C LYS A 136 -22.10 6.58 6.38
N ALA A 137 -20.94 7.15 6.71
CA ALA A 137 -19.77 6.39 7.14
C ALA A 137 -19.02 7.09 8.28
N LEU A 138 -18.49 6.30 9.20
CA LEU A 138 -17.58 6.73 10.26
C LEU A 138 -16.35 5.83 10.21
N THR A 139 -15.17 6.41 10.05
CA THR A 139 -13.90 5.67 10.17
C THR A 139 -13.24 6.04 11.47
N TRP A 140 -12.95 5.01 12.26
CA TRP A 140 -12.24 5.11 13.54
C TRP A 140 -10.87 4.47 13.38
N GLY A 141 -9.82 5.28 13.34
CA GLY A 141 -8.43 4.83 13.21
C GLY A 141 -7.59 4.99 14.46
N CYS A 142 -8.20 5.32 15.60
CA CYS A 142 -7.48 5.59 16.84
C CYS A 142 -7.24 4.32 17.65
N SER A 143 -6.25 4.36 18.54
CA SER A 143 -6.00 3.32 19.56
C SER A 143 -7.00 3.38 20.71
N GLU A 144 -7.56 4.57 20.98
CA GLU A 144 -8.72 4.76 21.84
C GLU A 144 -9.89 3.97 21.29
N GLN A 145 -10.66 3.32 22.17
CA GLN A 145 -11.93 2.77 21.76
C GLN A 145 -12.88 3.89 21.35
N ILE A 146 -13.76 3.61 20.38
CA ILE A 146 -14.83 4.54 20.06
C ILE A 146 -15.60 4.88 21.36
N PRO A 147 -16.03 6.12 21.60
CA PRO A 147 -16.80 6.48 22.79
C PRO A 147 -18.20 5.87 22.77
N ALA A 148 -18.70 5.47 23.93
CA ALA A 148 -20.02 4.86 24.08
C ALA A 148 -21.13 5.82 23.65
N SER A 149 -21.01 7.13 23.91
CA SER A 149 -21.99 8.12 23.47
C SER A 149 -22.12 8.22 21.96
N ILE A 150 -21.01 8.05 21.22
CA ILE A 150 -20.98 8.06 19.77
C ILE A 150 -21.53 6.74 19.23
N LEU A 151 -21.07 5.60 19.75
CA LEU A 151 -21.51 4.28 19.31
C LEU A 151 -23.03 4.10 19.49
N ARG A 152 -23.55 4.42 20.67
CA ARG A 152 -24.99 4.31 20.98
C ARG A 152 -25.81 5.21 20.07
N TYR A 153 -25.36 6.44 19.84
CA TYR A 153 -26.05 7.36 18.94
C TYR A 153 -26.14 6.80 17.52
N VAL A 154 -25.04 6.30 16.94
CA VAL A 154 -25.06 5.76 15.57
C VAL A 154 -25.90 4.48 15.48
N ASN A 155 -25.81 3.58 16.46
CA ASN A 155 -26.59 2.35 16.50
C ASN A 155 -28.10 2.64 16.57
N GLN A 156 -28.52 3.60 17.39
CA GLN A 156 -29.94 3.91 17.61
C GLN A 156 -30.55 4.74 16.49
N THR A 157 -29.82 5.73 15.97
CA THR A 157 -30.38 6.73 15.05
C THR A 157 -30.04 6.48 13.58
N ARG A 158 -28.99 5.68 13.30
CA ARG A 158 -28.44 5.48 11.96
C ARG A 158 -27.98 4.03 11.73
N PRO A 159 -28.87 3.03 11.81
CA PRO A 159 -28.49 1.61 11.70
C PRO A 159 -27.84 1.21 10.35
N ASN A 160 -27.99 2.04 9.31
CA ASN A 160 -27.37 1.83 7.99
C ASN A 160 -26.01 2.51 7.83
N LEU A 161 -25.50 3.18 8.88
CA LEU A 161 -24.20 3.82 8.86
C LEU A 161 -23.11 2.75 8.80
N ARG A 162 -22.08 2.97 7.98
CA ARG A 162 -20.92 2.09 7.88
C ARG A 162 -19.84 2.52 8.86
N LEU A 163 -19.67 1.75 9.93
CA LEU A 163 -18.59 1.91 10.89
C LEU A 163 -17.38 1.11 10.42
N HIS A 164 -16.29 1.82 10.16
CA HIS A 164 -15.00 1.27 9.75
C HIS A 164 -14.01 1.35 10.90
N MET A 165 -13.70 0.22 11.55
CA MET A 165 -12.73 0.14 12.64
C MET A 165 -11.36 -0.20 12.08
N ARG A 166 -10.46 0.78 11.96
CA ARG A 166 -9.11 0.59 11.40
C ARG A 166 -8.05 0.19 12.43
N ASN A 167 -8.42 0.09 13.70
CA ASN A 167 -7.61 -0.51 14.77
C ASN A 167 -8.53 -1.23 15.76
N PHE A 168 -9.13 -2.35 15.33
CA PHE A 168 -10.13 -3.05 16.13
C PHE A 168 -9.47 -3.82 17.28
N MET A 169 -10.02 -3.67 18.48
CA MET A 169 -9.48 -4.32 19.67
C MET A 169 -10.55 -4.45 20.76
N LEU A 170 -10.80 -5.69 21.20
CA LEU A 170 -11.52 -5.98 22.44
C LEU A 170 -10.47 -6.10 23.56
N ARG A 171 -10.36 -5.05 24.39
CA ARG A 171 -9.38 -4.91 25.46
C ARG A 171 -9.62 -5.95 26.55
N CYS A 172 -10.87 -6.38 26.79
CA CYS A 172 -11.16 -7.45 27.75
C CYS A 172 -10.52 -8.80 27.38
N LEU A 173 -10.14 -8.97 26.11
CA LEU A 173 -9.50 -10.17 25.58
C LEU A 173 -7.96 -10.12 25.60
N PHE A 174 -7.35 -9.08 26.18
CA PHE A 174 -5.91 -8.99 26.44
C PHE A 174 -5.67 -9.31 27.90
N GLN A 175 -5.33 -10.56 28.22
CA GLN A 175 -5.03 -10.94 29.61
C GLN A 175 -3.67 -11.63 29.73
N LEU A 176 -2.86 -11.08 30.63
CA LEU A 176 -1.61 -11.65 31.15
C LEU A 176 -1.84 -12.51 32.41
N SER A 177 -3.07 -12.52 32.96
CA SER A 177 -3.40 -13.20 34.22
C SER A 177 -4.38 -14.36 34.01
N ALA A 178 -4.23 -15.40 34.83
CA ALA A 178 -4.87 -16.72 34.72
C ALA A 178 -6.37 -16.76 35.08
N GLY A 179 -7.13 -15.69 34.84
CA GLY A 179 -8.56 -15.59 35.13
C GLY A 179 -9.47 -16.05 33.98
N SER A 180 -10.76 -16.28 34.28
CA SER A 180 -11.79 -16.46 33.25
C SER A 180 -12.01 -15.15 32.49
N VAL A 181 -12.12 -15.22 31.17
CA VAL A 181 -12.45 -14.07 30.31
C VAL A 181 -13.87 -13.58 30.67
N VAL A 182 -13.98 -12.34 31.15
CA VAL A 182 -15.25 -11.64 31.35
C VAL A 182 -15.39 -10.60 30.25
N LEU A 183 -16.45 -10.71 29.45
CA LEU A 183 -16.71 -9.74 28.40
C LEU A 183 -17.21 -8.42 29.00
N ASP A 184 -16.57 -7.33 28.59
CA ASP A 184 -17.04 -5.99 28.91
C ASP A 184 -18.36 -5.72 28.16
N PRO A 185 -19.45 -5.28 28.84
CA PRO A 185 -20.73 -5.01 28.20
C PRO A 185 -20.67 -4.00 27.04
N TYR A 186 -19.80 -3.00 27.16
CA TYR A 186 -19.58 -2.01 26.11
C TYR A 186 -18.87 -2.63 24.89
N GLU A 187 -17.88 -3.48 25.13
CA GLU A 187 -17.18 -4.18 24.05
C GLU A 187 -18.08 -5.17 23.31
N VAL A 188 -19.02 -5.81 24.03
CA VAL A 188 -20.08 -6.61 23.42
C VAL A 188 -21.00 -5.74 22.55
N GLU A 189 -21.36 -4.53 23.01
CA GLU A 189 -22.15 -3.57 22.22
C GLU A 189 -21.44 -3.18 20.91
N LEU A 190 -20.12 -2.94 20.98
CA LEU A 190 -19.30 -2.66 19.80
C LEU A 190 -19.21 -3.86 18.85
N ALA A 191 -18.93 -5.04 19.38
CA ALA A 191 -18.83 -6.29 18.63
C ALA A 191 -20.16 -6.63 17.93
N THR A 192 -21.29 -6.37 18.57
CA THR A 192 -22.62 -6.70 18.05
C THR A 192 -23.29 -5.54 17.28
N SER A 193 -22.56 -4.44 17.05
CA SER A 193 -23.09 -3.27 16.36
C SER A 193 -23.56 -3.61 14.94
N PRO A 194 -24.82 -3.27 14.57
CA PRO A 194 -25.29 -3.43 13.19
C PRO A 194 -24.60 -2.47 12.23
N CYS A 195 -23.96 -1.41 12.73
CA CYS A 195 -23.21 -0.46 11.92
C CYS A 195 -21.82 -0.99 11.53
N LEU A 196 -21.30 -2.01 12.22
CA LEU A 196 -19.95 -2.52 12.01
C LEU A 196 -19.82 -3.13 10.59
N TYR A 197 -19.07 -2.44 9.74
CA TYR A 197 -18.98 -2.75 8.30
C TYR A 197 -17.59 -3.27 7.89
N SER A 198 -16.52 -2.70 8.45
CA SER A 198 -15.16 -3.18 8.21
C SER A 198 -14.34 -3.18 9.50
N LEU A 199 -13.45 -4.16 9.65
CA LEU A 199 -12.47 -4.18 10.72
C LEU A 199 -11.04 -4.39 10.18
N THR A 200 -10.07 -3.83 10.88
CA THR A 200 -8.65 -4.07 10.64
C THR A 200 -7.98 -4.40 11.96
N LYS A 201 -7.17 -5.47 11.96
CA LYS A 201 -6.42 -5.94 13.13
C LYS A 201 -4.99 -6.29 12.75
N THR A 202 -4.03 -5.82 13.54
CA THR A 202 -2.66 -6.36 13.55
C THR A 202 -2.46 -7.19 14.81
N TYR A 203 -1.80 -8.34 14.68
CA TYR A 203 -1.33 -9.14 15.81
C TYR A 203 0.13 -8.81 16.09
N ASP A 204 0.40 -8.33 17.31
CA ASP A 204 1.75 -8.18 17.86
C ASP A 204 2.03 -9.37 18.80
N TYR A 205 3.25 -9.91 18.74
CA TYR A 205 3.76 -11.02 19.56
C TYR A 205 3.57 -10.84 21.05
N HIS A 206 3.56 -9.60 21.52
CA HIS A 206 3.39 -9.29 22.93
C HIS A 206 1.95 -9.49 23.42
N HIS A 207 1.00 -9.76 22.51
CA HIS A 207 -0.42 -9.81 22.82
C HIS A 207 -0.98 -11.22 22.64
N ARG A 208 -0.87 -12.03 23.70
CA ARG A 208 -1.57 -13.32 23.87
C ARG A 208 -3.07 -13.09 24.09
N GLY A 209 -3.76 -12.56 23.10
CA GLY A 209 -5.18 -12.19 23.20
C GLY A 209 -6.12 -13.09 22.40
N HIS A 210 -7.36 -13.21 22.85
CA HIS A 210 -8.38 -14.05 22.21
C HIS A 210 -9.18 -13.36 21.09
N ASN A 211 -8.71 -12.20 20.61
CA ASN A 211 -9.41 -11.40 19.60
C ASN A 211 -9.68 -12.17 18.29
N GLN A 212 -8.86 -13.16 17.94
CA GLN A 212 -9.10 -13.97 16.74
C GLN A 212 -10.41 -14.75 16.83
N ALA A 213 -10.64 -15.41 17.96
CA ALA A 213 -11.85 -16.20 18.17
C ALA A 213 -13.08 -15.28 18.21
N ALA A 214 -12.96 -14.08 18.79
CA ALA A 214 -14.03 -13.09 18.74
C ALA A 214 -14.34 -12.61 17.33
N ILE A 215 -13.34 -12.38 16.47
CA ILE A 215 -13.57 -12.05 15.05
C ILE A 215 -14.32 -13.17 14.32
N MET A 216 -14.05 -14.44 14.66
CA MET A 216 -14.82 -15.54 14.09
C MET A 216 -16.29 -15.49 14.52
N ASP A 217 -16.58 -15.12 15.77
CA ASP A 217 -17.96 -14.95 16.24
C ASP A 217 -18.67 -13.75 15.60
N LEU A 218 -17.94 -12.66 15.31
CA LEU A 218 -18.45 -11.53 14.52
C LEU A 218 -18.98 -12.01 13.16
N LEU A 219 -18.19 -12.83 12.47
CA LEU A 219 -18.54 -13.41 11.17
C LEU A 219 -19.67 -14.43 11.26
N ALA A 220 -19.70 -15.21 12.34
CA ALA A 220 -20.74 -16.19 12.62
C ALA A 220 -22.09 -15.55 12.98
N GLY A 221 -22.23 -14.23 12.89
CA GLY A 221 -23.52 -13.55 12.96
C GLY A 221 -23.63 -12.44 14.00
N ALA A 222 -22.64 -12.28 14.89
CA ALA A 222 -22.67 -11.21 15.88
C ALA A 222 -22.59 -9.82 15.21
N ALA A 223 -21.87 -9.68 14.09
CA ALA A 223 -21.83 -8.45 13.29
C ALA A 223 -22.47 -8.70 11.90
N PRO A 224 -23.79 -8.49 11.73
CA PRO A 224 -24.52 -8.95 10.54
C PRO A 224 -24.17 -8.21 9.25
N ASN A 225 -23.64 -6.98 9.34
CA ASN A 225 -23.31 -6.13 8.19
C ASN A 225 -21.80 -6.06 7.89
N LEU A 226 -21.00 -6.88 8.56
CA LEU A 226 -19.55 -6.95 8.36
C LEU A 226 -19.24 -7.51 6.95
N GLN A 227 -18.53 -6.72 6.14
CA GLN A 227 -18.21 -7.06 4.75
C GLN A 227 -16.71 -7.06 4.44
N GLU A 228 -15.89 -6.40 5.25
CA GLU A 228 -14.47 -6.22 4.96
C GLU A 228 -13.61 -6.53 6.19
N ILE A 229 -12.63 -7.42 6.03
CA ILE A 229 -11.68 -7.79 7.08
C ILE A 229 -10.26 -7.68 6.54
N ASN A 230 -9.41 -6.97 7.29
CA ASN A 230 -7.98 -6.89 7.04
C ASN A 230 -7.23 -7.36 8.29
N MET A 231 -6.37 -8.37 8.17
CA MET A 231 -5.64 -8.91 9.31
C MET A 231 -4.18 -9.12 8.97
N THR A 232 -3.29 -8.78 9.91
CA THR A 232 -1.87 -9.17 9.84
C THR A 232 -1.45 -10.07 11.00
N TRP A 233 -0.67 -11.10 10.69
CA TRP A 233 -0.04 -12.03 11.62
C TRP A 233 1.46 -12.06 11.33
N GLN A 234 2.27 -11.91 12.36
CA GLN A 234 3.70 -12.15 12.28
C GLN A 234 3.96 -13.41 13.15
N ASP A 235 4.50 -14.49 12.58
CA ASP A 235 4.99 -15.68 13.31
C ASP A 235 6.52 -15.68 13.20
N ASP A 236 7.20 -15.14 14.21
CA ASP A 236 8.64 -15.17 14.34
C ASP A 236 8.96 -16.46 15.07
N SER A 237 9.00 -17.53 14.28
CA SER A 237 9.56 -18.81 14.68
C SER A 237 10.99 -18.70 15.24
N TYR A 238 11.67 -17.57 15.05
CA TYR A 238 13.01 -17.26 15.55
C TYR A 238 13.07 -16.85 17.04
N LEU A 239 11.95 -16.51 17.68
CA LEU A 239 11.88 -16.16 19.11
C LEU A 239 11.25 -17.27 19.98
N ARG A 240 11.19 -18.51 19.47
CA ARG A 240 10.75 -19.70 20.23
C ARG A 240 11.73 -20.15 21.33
N ASP A 241 12.54 -19.24 21.86
CA ASP A 241 13.32 -19.46 23.07
C ASP A 241 12.73 -18.62 24.22
N SER A 242 11.63 -19.12 24.79
CA SER A 242 11.39 -19.03 26.24
C SER A 242 10.17 -19.87 26.60
N GLN A 243 10.48 -20.92 27.36
CA GLN A 243 9.57 -21.80 28.07
C GLN A 243 8.60 -21.03 28.97
N THR A 244 7.51 -20.54 28.40
CA THR A 244 6.32 -20.22 29.20
C THR A 244 5.32 -21.35 28.98
N PRO A 245 5.03 -22.15 30.03
CA PRO A 245 4.07 -23.23 29.93
C PRO A 245 2.76 -22.71 29.36
N GLN A 246 2.17 -23.47 28.42
CA GLN A 246 0.76 -23.32 28.07
C GLN A 246 -0.06 -23.59 29.34
N GLY A 247 -0.37 -22.54 30.08
CA GLY A 247 -1.25 -22.60 31.24
C GLY A 247 -2.63 -23.13 30.86
N PRO A 248 -3.37 -23.71 31.82
CA PRO A 248 -4.58 -24.47 31.55
C PRO A 248 -5.70 -23.60 30.97
N MET A 249 -6.34 -24.11 29.90
CA MET A 249 -7.77 -24.07 29.52
C MET A 249 -8.70 -22.86 29.78
N TYR A 250 -8.24 -21.64 30.07
CA TYR A 250 -9.13 -20.47 30.21
C TYR A 250 -9.22 -19.65 28.92
N ARG A 251 -9.70 -20.27 27.84
CA ARG A 251 -9.81 -19.65 26.51
C ARG A 251 -11.20 -19.07 26.30
N TYR A 252 -11.28 -17.87 25.73
CA TYR A 252 -12.49 -17.40 25.04
C TYR A 252 -13.01 -18.51 24.12
N GLN A 253 -14.29 -18.86 24.24
CA GLN A 253 -14.88 -19.95 23.47
C GLN A 253 -15.57 -19.40 22.21
N PRO A 254 -15.43 -20.03 21.04
CA PRO A 254 -16.27 -19.69 19.89
C PRO A 254 -17.74 -19.79 20.27
N GLY A 255 -18.55 -18.82 19.84
CA GLY A 255 -19.95 -18.69 20.20
C GLY A 255 -20.22 -17.84 21.45
N THR A 256 -19.20 -17.19 22.04
CA THR A 256 -19.39 -16.40 23.27
C THR A 256 -20.11 -15.08 22.98
N LEU A 257 -19.87 -14.47 21.81
CA LEU A 257 -20.55 -13.21 21.46
C LEU A 257 -22.04 -13.45 21.13
N PRO A 258 -22.94 -12.58 21.62
CA PRO A 258 -24.37 -12.68 21.32
C PRO A 258 -24.66 -12.63 19.82
N GLY A 259 -25.62 -13.45 19.36
CA GLY A 259 -26.04 -13.50 17.96
C GLY A 259 -25.11 -14.28 17.03
N SER A 260 -23.98 -14.76 17.54
CA SER A 260 -23.14 -15.72 16.84
C SER A 260 -23.81 -17.10 16.79
N SER A 261 -23.67 -17.78 15.65
CA SER A 261 -24.17 -19.14 15.46
C SER A 261 -23.21 -19.91 14.57
N PRO A 262 -22.74 -21.10 14.99
CA PRO A 262 -21.77 -21.88 14.22
C PRO A 262 -22.31 -22.36 12.87
N SER A 263 -23.63 -22.35 12.66
CA SER A 263 -24.26 -22.71 11.37
C SER A 263 -24.42 -21.54 10.42
N ARG A 264 -24.19 -20.30 10.87
CA ARG A 264 -24.37 -19.10 10.05
C ARG A 264 -23.05 -18.69 9.41
N LEU A 265 -23.05 -18.58 8.09
CA LEU A 265 -21.91 -18.07 7.33
C LEU A 265 -22.00 -16.55 7.20
N GLY A 266 -20.88 -15.87 7.45
CA GLY A 266 -20.68 -14.47 7.14
C GLY A 266 -20.68 -14.22 5.63
N ARG A 267 -20.95 -12.99 5.20
CA ARG A 267 -21.02 -12.59 3.78
C ARG A 267 -19.98 -11.52 3.45
N LEU A 268 -18.72 -11.88 3.60
CA LEU A 268 -17.62 -10.97 3.30
C LEU A 268 -17.52 -10.70 1.80
N LYS A 269 -17.21 -9.44 1.48
CA LYS A 269 -16.83 -8.99 0.14
C LYS A 269 -15.32 -8.85 -0.01
N SER A 270 -14.61 -8.49 1.06
CA SER A 270 -13.16 -8.34 1.03
C SER A 270 -12.51 -9.05 2.20
N LEU A 271 -11.53 -9.90 1.90
CA LEU A 271 -10.71 -10.59 2.87
C LEU A 271 -9.24 -10.36 2.55
N ASN A 272 -8.53 -9.67 3.44
CA ASN A 272 -7.10 -9.42 3.34
C ASN A 272 -6.36 -10.09 4.50
N LEU A 273 -5.48 -11.04 4.17
CA LEU A 273 -4.73 -11.85 5.10
C LEU A 273 -3.24 -11.67 4.84
N PHE A 274 -2.58 -10.97 5.75
CA PHE A 274 -1.14 -10.93 5.86
C PHE A 274 -0.74 -11.89 6.98
N ALA A 275 0.02 -12.93 6.71
CA ALA A 275 0.42 -13.88 7.75
C ALA A 275 1.76 -14.52 7.43
N ASN A 276 2.78 -14.32 8.25
CA ASN A 276 3.94 -15.23 8.23
C ASN A 276 3.45 -16.52 8.89
N GLY A 277 3.07 -17.56 8.13
CA GLY A 277 2.51 -18.78 8.72
C GLY A 277 1.92 -19.77 7.71
N SER A 278 1.37 -20.88 8.22
CA SER A 278 0.79 -21.96 7.41
C SER A 278 -0.32 -21.46 6.48
N SER A 279 -0.19 -21.80 5.20
CA SER A 279 -1.18 -21.63 4.12
C SER A 279 -2.61 -22.04 4.47
N SER A 280 -2.77 -22.99 5.40
CA SER A 280 -4.05 -23.58 5.83
C SER A 280 -4.99 -22.61 6.55
N VAL A 281 -4.55 -21.40 6.91
CA VAL A 281 -5.39 -20.41 7.60
C VAL A 281 -6.65 -20.11 6.79
N ILE A 282 -6.54 -19.92 5.48
CA ILE A 282 -7.69 -19.60 4.61
C ILE A 282 -8.76 -20.70 4.59
N ARG A 283 -8.38 -21.98 4.84
CA ARG A 283 -9.35 -23.08 4.94
C ARG A 283 -10.29 -22.90 6.12
N ARG A 284 -9.80 -22.37 7.24
CA ARG A 284 -10.65 -22.04 8.40
C ARG A 284 -11.65 -20.93 8.08
N TRP A 285 -11.34 -20.03 7.15
CA TRP A 285 -12.27 -18.97 6.72
C TRP A 285 -13.44 -19.52 5.91
N SER A 286 -13.25 -20.61 5.18
CA SER A 286 -14.32 -21.23 4.39
C SER A 286 -15.44 -21.83 5.24
N SER A 287 -15.16 -22.22 6.49
CA SER A 287 -16.19 -22.80 7.37
C SER A 287 -17.08 -21.75 8.04
N ILE A 288 -16.73 -20.47 7.96
CA ILE A 288 -17.41 -19.37 8.65
C ILE A 288 -17.84 -18.24 7.73
N THR A 289 -17.46 -18.27 6.46
CA THR A 289 -17.79 -17.24 5.46
C THR A 289 -18.20 -17.89 4.15
N ASP A 290 -19.26 -17.36 3.54
CA ASP A 290 -19.68 -17.73 2.19
C ASP A 290 -18.76 -17.12 1.13
N PHE A 291 -17.88 -17.95 0.56
CA PHE A 291 -16.91 -17.56 -0.46
C PHE A 291 -17.57 -17.14 -1.80
N GLN A 292 -18.83 -17.48 -2.05
CA GLN A 292 -19.52 -17.04 -3.27
C GLN A 292 -19.78 -15.53 -3.28
N CYS A 293 -19.85 -14.91 -2.10
CA CYS A 293 -20.03 -13.47 -1.93
C CYS A 293 -18.71 -12.68 -2.01
N LEU A 294 -17.56 -13.36 -2.01
CA LEU A 294 -16.25 -12.71 -1.92
C LEU A 294 -15.88 -12.05 -3.25
N GLU A 295 -15.65 -10.73 -3.22
CA GLU A 295 -15.27 -9.93 -4.39
C GLU A 295 -13.75 -9.68 -4.45
N SER A 296 -13.08 -9.67 -3.31
CA SER A 296 -11.64 -9.43 -3.19
C SER A 296 -10.98 -10.37 -2.17
N LEU A 297 -9.91 -11.03 -2.60
CA LEU A 297 -9.07 -11.87 -1.76
C LEU A 297 -7.61 -11.45 -1.92
N GLU A 298 -7.00 -10.95 -0.85
CA GLU A 298 -5.56 -10.69 -0.81
C GLU A 298 -4.91 -11.58 0.26
N VAL A 299 -3.97 -12.40 -0.20
CA VAL A 299 -3.15 -13.29 0.61
C VAL A 299 -1.72 -12.87 0.41
N VAL A 300 -1.07 -12.40 1.46
CA VAL A 300 0.23 -11.73 1.31
C VAL A 300 1.42 -12.67 1.52
N TYR A 301 1.15 -13.89 1.97
CA TYR A 301 2.14 -14.93 2.21
C TYR A 301 2.23 -15.94 1.06
N LEU A 302 3.23 -16.83 1.13
CA LEU A 302 3.46 -17.90 0.16
C LEU A 302 2.35 -18.95 0.27
N MET A 303 1.52 -19.09 -0.77
CA MET A 303 0.55 -20.17 -0.83
C MET A 303 1.21 -21.45 -1.33
N ASP A 304 0.96 -22.56 -0.64
CA ASP A 304 1.35 -23.88 -1.11
C ASP A 304 0.35 -24.42 -2.15
N ASP A 305 0.82 -25.42 -2.89
CA ASP A 305 0.12 -26.02 -4.02
C ASP A 305 -1.20 -26.65 -3.57
N ASP A 306 -1.21 -27.33 -2.42
CA ASP A 306 -2.40 -27.93 -1.83
C ASP A 306 -3.51 -26.90 -1.55
N THR A 307 -3.14 -25.72 -1.06
CA THR A 307 -4.09 -24.63 -0.80
C THR A 307 -4.61 -24.04 -2.10
N LEU A 308 -3.78 -23.90 -3.12
CA LEU A 308 -4.19 -23.43 -4.45
C LEU A 308 -5.15 -24.42 -5.13
N PHE A 309 -4.86 -25.73 -5.11
CA PHE A 309 -5.78 -26.76 -5.63
C PHE A 309 -7.12 -26.76 -4.88
N TRP A 310 -7.08 -26.62 -3.55
CA TRP A 310 -8.30 -26.51 -2.76
C TRP A 310 -9.09 -25.25 -3.10
N LEU A 311 -8.44 -24.10 -3.27
CA LEU A 311 -9.10 -22.85 -3.71
C LEU A 311 -9.71 -23.00 -5.11
N ALA A 312 -9.04 -23.71 -6.01
CA ALA A 312 -9.57 -24.02 -7.34
C ALA A 312 -10.89 -24.83 -7.26
N SER A 313 -11.04 -25.68 -6.24
CA SER A 313 -12.27 -26.45 -5.99
C SER A 313 -13.39 -25.63 -5.33
N CYS A 314 -13.09 -24.44 -4.81
CA CYS A 314 -14.06 -23.58 -4.12
C CYS A 314 -14.92 -22.78 -5.12
N ARG A 315 -16.16 -22.48 -4.73
CA ARG A 315 -17.05 -21.61 -5.53
C ARG A 315 -16.78 -20.14 -5.24
N LEU A 316 -15.97 -19.50 -6.09
CA LEU A 316 -15.53 -18.10 -5.97
C LEU A 316 -16.12 -17.21 -7.08
N SER A 317 -17.42 -17.33 -7.32
CA SER A 317 -18.09 -16.73 -8.50
C SER A 317 -18.09 -15.21 -8.57
N ALA A 318 -18.08 -14.52 -7.42
CA ALA A 318 -18.06 -13.05 -7.35
C ALA A 318 -16.65 -12.44 -7.35
N LEU A 319 -15.59 -13.28 -7.36
CA LEU A 319 -14.23 -12.84 -7.10
C LEU A 319 -13.68 -12.07 -8.31
N LYS A 320 -13.40 -10.77 -8.09
CA LYS A 320 -12.91 -9.83 -9.10
C LYS A 320 -11.44 -9.49 -8.91
N HIS A 321 -10.98 -9.51 -7.65
CA HIS A 321 -9.64 -9.12 -7.25
C HIS A 321 -8.97 -10.27 -6.49
N VAL A 322 -7.82 -10.72 -6.97
CA VAL A 322 -7.00 -11.74 -6.31
C VAL A 322 -5.56 -11.26 -6.22
N SER A 323 -4.96 -11.43 -5.04
CA SER A 323 -3.55 -11.20 -4.79
C SER A 323 -2.95 -12.37 -4.03
N PHE A 324 -1.85 -12.94 -4.54
CA PHE A 324 -1.13 -14.01 -3.87
C PHE A 324 0.33 -14.16 -4.27
N SER A 325 1.10 -14.84 -3.42
CA SER A 325 2.49 -15.21 -3.67
C SER A 325 2.60 -16.70 -3.98
N VAL A 326 3.39 -17.05 -4.99
CA VAL A 326 3.64 -18.43 -5.42
C VAL A 326 5.15 -18.70 -5.43
N ASP A 327 5.54 -19.92 -5.04
CA ASP A 327 6.89 -20.41 -5.22
C ASP A 327 7.03 -21.12 -6.57
N PHE A 328 7.68 -20.47 -7.54
CA PHE A 328 8.01 -21.07 -8.83
C PHE A 328 9.47 -21.52 -8.89
N GLY A 329 9.98 -22.17 -7.84
CA GLY A 329 11.31 -22.79 -7.87
C GLY A 329 11.50 -23.67 -9.11
N GLU A 330 12.75 -23.78 -9.61
CA GLU A 330 13.07 -24.46 -10.89
C GLU A 330 12.62 -25.94 -10.99
N SER A 331 12.32 -26.57 -9.84
CA SER A 331 11.79 -27.93 -9.76
C SER A 331 10.29 -28.03 -9.42
N ASN A 332 9.57 -26.93 -9.22
CA ASN A 332 8.17 -26.93 -8.77
C ASN A 332 7.18 -26.77 -9.94
N THR A 333 7.02 -27.82 -10.75
CA THR A 333 5.98 -27.87 -11.80
C THR A 333 4.57 -27.79 -11.22
N ASP A 334 4.39 -28.36 -10.03
CA ASP A 334 3.09 -28.56 -9.39
C ASP A 334 2.49 -27.22 -8.94
N GLY A 335 3.32 -26.29 -8.47
CA GLY A 335 2.88 -24.94 -8.10
C GLY A 335 2.39 -24.10 -9.29
N LEU A 336 2.98 -24.26 -10.48
CA LEU A 336 2.50 -23.58 -11.68
C LEU A 336 1.14 -24.13 -12.14
N GLU A 337 0.98 -25.44 -12.07
CA GLU A 337 -0.30 -26.10 -12.36
C GLU A 337 -1.37 -25.68 -11.37
N ALA A 338 -1.07 -25.70 -10.07
CA ALA A 338 -1.99 -25.31 -9.02
C ALA A 338 -2.45 -23.85 -9.16
N ALA A 339 -1.53 -22.91 -9.43
CA ALA A 339 -1.85 -21.52 -9.70
C ALA A 339 -2.71 -21.36 -10.96
N SER A 340 -2.40 -22.11 -12.03
CA SER A 340 -3.16 -22.06 -13.28
C SER A 340 -4.58 -22.59 -13.09
N MET A 341 -4.75 -23.72 -12.39
CA MET A 341 -6.07 -24.28 -12.07
C MET A 341 -6.90 -23.34 -11.21
N PHE A 342 -6.28 -22.70 -10.22
CA PHE A 342 -6.95 -21.69 -9.40
C PHE A 342 -7.40 -20.50 -10.25
N ILE A 343 -6.54 -19.94 -11.09
CA ILE A 343 -6.92 -18.80 -11.94
C ILE A 343 -7.99 -19.19 -12.96
N GLN A 344 -7.94 -20.41 -13.49
CA GLN A 344 -8.96 -20.96 -14.40
C GLN A 344 -10.34 -21.07 -13.77
N SER A 345 -10.44 -21.31 -12.45
CA SER A 345 -11.72 -21.39 -11.76
C SER A 345 -12.38 -20.02 -11.52
N LEU A 346 -11.72 -18.91 -11.87
CA LEU A 346 -12.18 -17.54 -11.61
C LEU A 346 -12.75 -16.87 -12.88
N ASP A 347 -14.06 -17.00 -13.06
CA ASP A 347 -14.77 -16.45 -14.23
C ASP A 347 -14.86 -14.92 -14.23
N SER A 348 -14.97 -14.31 -13.04
CA SER A 348 -15.20 -12.86 -12.86
C SER A 348 -13.92 -12.03 -12.66
N LEU A 349 -12.74 -12.64 -12.80
CA LEU A 349 -11.47 -12.02 -12.48
C LEU A 349 -11.16 -10.82 -13.40
N THR A 350 -10.95 -9.65 -12.79
CA THR A 350 -10.58 -8.40 -13.50
C THR A 350 -9.27 -7.81 -13.02
N SER A 351 -8.78 -8.23 -11.86
CA SER A 351 -7.60 -7.70 -11.21
C SER A 351 -6.80 -8.83 -10.59
N LEU A 352 -5.56 -8.98 -11.04
CA LEU A 352 -4.66 -10.03 -10.57
C LEU A 352 -3.35 -9.41 -10.08
N LYS A 353 -2.95 -9.77 -8.86
CA LYS A 353 -1.63 -9.47 -8.30
C LYS A 353 -0.91 -10.78 -8.01
N LEU A 354 0.22 -10.99 -8.69
CA LEU A 354 1.06 -12.17 -8.50
C LEU A 354 2.39 -11.73 -7.92
N LYS A 355 2.86 -12.49 -6.92
CA LYS A 355 4.20 -12.32 -6.34
C LYS A 355 5.00 -13.61 -6.47
N GLY A 356 6.30 -13.49 -6.72
CA GLY A 356 7.21 -14.63 -6.77
C GLY A 356 8.32 -14.47 -7.80
N PRO A 357 9.09 -15.54 -8.09
CA PRO A 357 10.05 -15.58 -9.18
C PRO A 357 9.31 -15.71 -10.52
N LEU A 358 8.78 -14.60 -11.01
CA LEU A 358 7.96 -14.53 -12.22
C LEU A 358 8.82 -14.38 -13.48
N ASN A 359 8.49 -15.11 -14.55
CA ASN A 359 9.08 -14.96 -15.87
C ASN A 359 8.00 -15.14 -16.95
N LEU A 360 8.35 -14.92 -18.22
CA LEU A 360 7.38 -15.02 -19.31
C LEU A 360 6.74 -16.42 -19.40
N ARG A 361 7.51 -17.49 -19.17
CA ARG A 361 7.01 -18.87 -19.26
C ARG A 361 5.97 -19.17 -18.19
N THR A 362 6.15 -18.68 -16.96
CA THR A 362 5.20 -18.87 -15.87
C THR A 362 3.94 -18.02 -16.03
N LEU A 363 4.02 -16.89 -16.73
CA LEU A 363 2.90 -15.97 -16.93
C LEU A 363 2.03 -16.28 -18.15
N LEU A 364 2.57 -16.90 -19.21
CA LEU A 364 1.82 -17.20 -20.43
C LEU A 364 0.54 -18.00 -20.19
N PRO A 365 0.53 -19.12 -19.42
CA PRO A 365 -0.70 -19.88 -19.15
C PRO A 365 -1.78 -19.04 -18.44
N THR A 366 -1.36 -18.15 -17.55
CA THR A 366 -2.24 -17.20 -16.86
C THR A 366 -2.88 -16.23 -17.85
N PHE A 367 -2.08 -15.66 -18.76
CA PHE A 367 -2.57 -14.72 -19.77
C PHE A 367 -3.52 -15.38 -20.77
N ASP A 368 -3.22 -16.61 -21.21
CA ASP A 368 -4.09 -17.37 -22.12
C ASP A 368 -5.45 -17.67 -21.47
N THR A 369 -5.48 -17.91 -20.16
CA THR A 369 -6.69 -18.21 -19.41
C THR A 369 -7.56 -16.98 -19.16
N CYS A 370 -7.02 -15.93 -18.54
CA CYS A 370 -7.81 -14.81 -18.01
C CYS A 370 -7.46 -13.44 -18.60
N GLY A 371 -6.41 -13.35 -19.43
CA GLY A 371 -5.86 -12.08 -19.93
C GLY A 371 -6.90 -11.16 -20.59
N HIS A 372 -7.83 -11.73 -21.36
CA HIS A 372 -8.88 -10.97 -22.06
C HIS A 372 -9.88 -10.25 -21.12
N ARG A 373 -9.97 -10.67 -19.85
CA ARG A 373 -10.82 -10.05 -18.81
C ARG A 373 -10.06 -9.07 -17.92
N LEU A 374 -8.74 -9.19 -17.84
CA LEU A 374 -7.91 -8.39 -16.94
C LEU A 374 -7.90 -6.91 -17.32
N ARG A 375 -8.19 -6.06 -16.33
CA ARG A 375 -8.01 -4.61 -16.36
C ARG A 375 -6.83 -4.16 -15.52
N ARG A 376 -6.51 -4.90 -14.44
CA ARG A 376 -5.39 -4.61 -13.56
C ARG A 376 -4.50 -5.85 -13.43
N LEU A 377 -3.21 -5.67 -13.68
CA LEU A 377 -2.19 -6.72 -13.53
C LEU A 377 -1.01 -6.16 -12.74
N LEU A 378 -0.78 -6.69 -11.54
CA LEU A 378 0.31 -6.26 -10.67
C LEU A 378 1.28 -7.41 -10.49
N LEU A 379 2.46 -7.31 -11.09
CA LEU A 379 3.48 -8.34 -10.98
C LEU A 379 4.60 -7.85 -10.05
N ALA A 380 4.72 -8.49 -8.90
CA ALA A 380 5.76 -8.20 -7.92
C ALA A 380 6.81 -9.32 -7.95
N THR A 381 8.07 -8.96 -8.11
CA THR A 381 9.15 -9.91 -7.86
C THR A 381 9.43 -9.97 -6.36
N SER A 382 9.45 -11.17 -5.78
CA SER A 382 10.04 -11.39 -4.45
C SER A 382 11.56 -11.17 -4.54
N GLU A 383 12.21 -10.86 -3.41
CA GLU A 383 13.62 -10.47 -3.31
C GLU A 383 14.49 -11.08 -4.40
N LEU A 384 15.11 -10.21 -5.22
CA LEU A 384 16.00 -10.63 -6.31
C LEU A 384 17.11 -11.52 -5.72
N GLN A 385 16.96 -12.83 -5.88
CA GLN A 385 18.10 -13.72 -5.78
C GLN A 385 19.05 -13.41 -6.95
N PRO A 386 20.37 -13.49 -6.76
CA PRO A 386 21.32 -13.32 -7.85
C PRO A 386 20.98 -14.28 -8.99
N GLY A 387 20.76 -13.75 -10.21
CA GLY A 387 20.46 -14.56 -11.40
C GLY A 387 18.99 -14.62 -11.82
N VAL A 388 18.04 -14.04 -11.07
CA VAL A 388 16.62 -14.02 -11.47
C VAL A 388 16.39 -13.08 -12.66
N GLU A 389 15.76 -13.60 -13.70
CA GLU A 389 15.48 -12.93 -14.97
C GLU A 389 14.66 -11.63 -14.83
N LYS A 390 14.91 -10.72 -15.76
CA LYS A 390 14.30 -9.40 -15.88
C LYS A 390 12.80 -9.57 -16.17
N LEU A 391 11.95 -9.15 -15.23
CA LEU A 391 10.50 -9.24 -15.44
C LEU A 391 10.05 -8.34 -16.60
N ALA A 392 10.42 -7.05 -16.59
CA ALA A 392 10.12 -6.16 -17.71
C ALA A 392 11.01 -6.46 -18.92
N SER A 393 10.40 -6.93 -20.00
CA SER A 393 11.04 -7.14 -21.31
C SER A 393 10.09 -6.74 -22.44
N VAL A 394 10.63 -6.51 -23.63
CA VAL A 394 9.82 -6.24 -24.83
C VAL A 394 8.91 -7.43 -25.13
N ASP A 395 9.42 -8.66 -25.01
CA ASP A 395 8.66 -9.89 -25.27
C ASP A 395 7.46 -10.04 -24.32
N LEU A 396 7.63 -9.72 -23.03
CA LEU A 396 6.53 -9.72 -22.07
C LEU A 396 5.45 -8.70 -22.47
N ILE A 397 5.86 -7.49 -22.86
CA ILE A 397 4.92 -6.43 -23.21
C ILE A 397 4.17 -6.77 -24.51
N LEU A 398 4.83 -7.40 -25.48
CA LEU A 398 4.17 -7.91 -26.68
C LEU A 398 3.16 -9.01 -26.35
N ALA A 399 3.51 -9.96 -25.48
CA ALA A 399 2.59 -10.99 -25.02
C ALA A 399 1.36 -10.39 -24.30
N LEU A 400 1.57 -9.37 -23.46
CA LEU A 400 0.49 -8.62 -22.80
C LEU A 400 -0.40 -7.89 -23.82
N ARG A 401 0.18 -7.31 -24.87
CA ARG A 401 -0.58 -6.63 -25.92
C ARG A 401 -1.53 -7.58 -26.66
N GLU A 402 -1.08 -8.81 -26.91
CA GLU A 402 -1.86 -9.83 -27.61
C GLU A 402 -2.95 -10.44 -26.73
N ARG A 403 -2.60 -10.79 -25.49
CA ARG A 403 -3.45 -11.62 -24.61
C ARG A 403 -4.25 -10.82 -23.58
N CYS A 404 -3.81 -9.61 -23.24
CA CYS A 404 -4.43 -8.73 -22.24
C CYS A 404 -4.86 -7.38 -22.88
N PRO A 405 -5.74 -7.38 -23.90
CA PRO A 405 -6.03 -6.19 -24.70
C PRO A 405 -6.81 -5.10 -23.95
N ARG A 406 -7.35 -5.38 -22.75
CA ARG A 406 -8.14 -4.44 -21.94
C ARG A 406 -7.40 -3.91 -20.70
N LEU A 407 -6.09 -4.10 -20.64
CA LEU A 407 -5.30 -3.72 -19.48
C LEU A 407 -5.23 -2.19 -19.32
N GLU A 408 -5.70 -1.73 -18.16
CA GLU A 408 -5.76 -0.31 -17.75
C GLU A 408 -4.64 0.05 -16.77
N GLU A 409 -4.24 -0.89 -15.92
CA GLU A 409 -3.24 -0.71 -14.86
C GLU A 409 -2.23 -1.86 -14.83
N LEU A 410 -0.94 -1.52 -14.84
CA LEU A 410 0.17 -2.48 -14.88
C LEU A 410 1.23 -2.13 -13.83
N ALA A 411 1.64 -3.10 -13.01
CA ALA A 411 2.86 -3.01 -12.21
C ALA A 411 3.91 -4.02 -12.65
N LEU A 412 5.16 -3.56 -12.81
CA LEU A 412 6.30 -4.38 -13.22
C LEU A 412 7.58 -3.96 -12.51
N SER A 413 8.49 -4.91 -12.35
CA SER A 413 9.89 -4.67 -12.00
C SER A 413 10.71 -4.40 -13.26
N ILE A 414 11.43 -3.27 -13.29
CA ILE A 414 12.34 -2.90 -14.39
C ILE A 414 13.75 -2.69 -13.86
N MET A 415 14.75 -3.12 -14.63
CA MET A 415 16.15 -2.87 -14.33
C MET A 415 16.65 -1.65 -15.11
N ARG A 416 17.31 -0.72 -14.44
CA ARG A 416 18.04 0.38 -15.07
C ARG A 416 19.31 -0.14 -15.74
N SER A 417 19.54 0.27 -16.98
CA SER A 417 20.74 -0.03 -17.78
C SER A 417 21.27 1.25 -18.40
N HIS A 418 21.51 2.26 -17.56
CA HIS A 418 22.04 3.57 -17.95
C HIS A 418 21.15 4.33 -18.96
N GLY A 419 19.87 3.98 -19.09
CA GLY A 419 19.00 4.54 -20.12
C GLY A 419 19.37 4.07 -21.53
N ASP A 420 19.98 2.91 -21.70
CA ASP A 420 20.36 2.37 -23.00
C ASP A 420 19.15 2.11 -23.93
N GLN A 421 19.45 1.72 -25.18
CA GLN A 421 18.40 1.45 -26.17
C GLN A 421 17.47 0.30 -25.77
N SER A 422 17.98 -0.67 -25.00
CA SER A 422 17.21 -1.82 -24.50
C SER A 422 16.17 -1.37 -23.48
N GLU A 423 16.56 -0.54 -22.52
CA GLU A 423 15.67 0.08 -21.53
C GLU A 423 14.61 0.95 -22.21
N VAL A 424 15.04 1.79 -23.15
CA VAL A 424 14.15 2.67 -23.92
C VAL A 424 13.14 1.86 -24.74
N ALA A 425 13.55 0.72 -25.30
CA ALA A 425 12.65 -0.17 -26.04
C ALA A 425 11.51 -0.70 -25.16
N ILE A 426 11.79 -1.01 -23.88
CA ILE A 426 10.76 -1.41 -22.90
C ILE A 426 9.76 -0.27 -22.67
N TYR A 427 10.24 0.96 -22.42
CA TYR A 427 9.36 2.13 -22.26
C TYR A 427 8.50 2.39 -23.49
N LYS A 428 9.06 2.28 -24.69
CA LYS A 428 8.31 2.42 -25.93
C LYS A 428 7.27 1.32 -26.09
N ALA A 429 7.63 0.07 -25.79
CA ALA A 429 6.72 -1.07 -25.84
C ALA A 429 5.53 -0.87 -24.88
N LEU A 430 5.74 -0.36 -23.67
CA LEU A 430 4.65 -0.04 -22.72
C LEU A 430 3.64 0.94 -23.32
N GLY A 431 4.10 1.91 -24.12
CA GLY A 431 3.23 2.86 -24.82
C GLY A 431 2.31 2.19 -25.84
N THR A 432 2.66 1.01 -26.36
CA THR A 432 1.83 0.30 -27.35
C THR A 432 0.57 -0.32 -26.77
N LEU A 433 0.45 -0.41 -25.44
CA LEU A 433 -0.72 -0.93 -24.75
C LEU A 433 -1.85 0.09 -24.77
N ARG A 434 -2.91 -0.23 -25.53
CA ARG A 434 -3.96 0.72 -25.93
C ARG A 434 -4.73 1.34 -24.77
N TYR A 435 -5.11 0.55 -23.77
CA TYR A 435 -5.96 1.02 -22.67
C TYR A 435 -5.17 1.36 -21.40
N LEU A 436 -3.84 1.18 -21.42
CA LEU A 436 -3.01 1.35 -20.24
C LEU A 436 -2.90 2.83 -19.85
N THR A 437 -3.52 3.21 -18.73
CA THR A 437 -3.53 4.58 -18.19
C THR A 437 -2.68 4.72 -16.94
N LYS A 438 -2.43 3.63 -16.21
CA LYS A 438 -1.67 3.63 -14.95
C LYS A 438 -0.53 2.63 -14.99
N ILE A 439 0.68 3.10 -14.71
CA ILE A 439 1.88 2.27 -14.70
C ILE A 439 2.61 2.44 -13.37
N HIS A 440 3.01 1.32 -12.78
CA HIS A 440 3.80 1.28 -11.55
C HIS A 440 5.08 0.50 -11.82
N LEU A 441 6.22 1.19 -11.85
CA LEU A 441 7.51 0.56 -12.06
C LEU A 441 8.29 0.51 -10.75
N ALA A 442 8.55 -0.70 -10.28
CA ALA A 442 9.58 -0.96 -9.30
C ALA A 442 10.93 -0.93 -10.04
N VAL A 443 11.73 0.10 -9.77
CA VAL A 443 12.99 0.35 -10.46
C VAL A 443 14.12 -0.27 -9.64
N TYR A 444 14.78 -1.25 -10.24
CA TYR A 444 15.95 -1.93 -9.70
C TYR A 444 17.20 -1.52 -10.48
N TYR A 445 18.35 -1.75 -9.87
CA TYR A 445 19.65 -1.61 -10.51
C TYR A 445 20.38 -2.95 -10.50
N PRO A 446 21.35 -3.15 -11.42
CA PRO A 446 22.04 -4.42 -11.54
C PRO A 446 22.70 -4.87 -10.22
N GLN A 447 22.35 -6.07 -9.77
CA GLN A 447 23.03 -6.83 -8.73
C GLN A 447 23.87 -7.93 -9.41
N PRO A 448 24.94 -8.45 -8.78
CA PRO A 448 25.35 -8.21 -7.41
C PRO A 448 26.21 -6.96 -7.30
N ILE A 449 25.88 -6.06 -6.37
CA ILE A 449 26.97 -5.36 -5.70
C ILE A 449 27.67 -6.48 -4.91
N PRO A 450 28.95 -6.82 -5.17
CA PRO A 450 29.66 -7.87 -4.43
C PRO A 450 29.99 -7.35 -3.03
N LEU A 451 28.95 -7.15 -2.24
CA LEU A 451 29.02 -6.86 -0.83
C LEU A 451 28.38 -8.06 -0.14
N PRO A 452 29.14 -8.81 0.67
CA PRO A 452 28.63 -10.00 1.31
C PRO A 452 27.33 -9.72 2.07
N ARG A 453 26.23 -10.37 1.67
CA ARG A 453 24.91 -10.27 2.35
C ARG A 453 24.98 -10.67 3.84
N ALA A 454 25.99 -11.44 4.24
CA ALA A 454 26.13 -11.85 5.63
C ALA A 454 26.61 -10.69 6.50
N TYR A 455 25.83 -10.37 7.55
CA TYR A 455 26.15 -9.40 8.61
C TYR A 455 27.61 -9.52 9.13
N TYR A 456 28.18 -10.73 9.10
CA TYR A 456 29.52 -11.06 9.59
C TYR A 456 30.66 -10.81 8.58
N LEU A 457 30.35 -10.57 7.30
CA LEU A 457 31.32 -10.35 6.23
C LEU A 457 31.39 -8.87 5.79
N ARG A 458 30.69 -7.97 6.50
CA ARG A 458 30.70 -6.50 6.34
C ARG A 458 32.11 -5.90 6.32
N ASN A 459 33.08 -6.62 6.89
CA ASN A 459 34.48 -6.23 6.99
C ASN A 459 35.27 -6.43 5.68
N LYS A 460 34.71 -7.03 4.62
CA LYS A 460 35.47 -7.36 3.40
C LYS A 460 35.52 -6.29 2.31
N PHE A 461 34.66 -5.26 2.31
CA PHE A 461 34.73 -4.21 1.27
C PHE A 461 36.03 -3.40 1.36
N GLU A 462 36.47 -3.15 2.59
CA GLU A 462 37.72 -2.45 2.87
C GLU A 462 38.94 -3.28 2.42
N ASP A 463 38.85 -4.61 2.38
CA ASP A 463 39.91 -5.50 1.88
C ASP A 463 40.19 -5.30 0.37
N TYR A 464 39.20 -4.84 -0.40
CA TYR A 464 39.34 -4.52 -1.83
C TYR A 464 39.77 -3.07 -2.08
N CYS A 465 40.10 -2.34 -1.00
CA CYS A 465 40.44 -0.93 -1.07
C CYS A 465 41.85 -0.71 -0.51
N THR A 466 42.73 -0.08 -1.28
CA THR A 466 44.07 0.34 -0.81
C THR A 466 44.19 1.85 -0.94
N ASN A 467 44.55 2.54 0.14
CA ASN A 467 44.64 4.02 0.18
C ASN A 467 43.36 4.73 -0.31
N GLY A 468 42.19 4.16 -0.01
CA GLY A 468 40.90 4.72 -0.41
C GLY A 468 40.58 4.57 -1.90
N LYS A 469 41.27 3.68 -2.63
CA LYS A 469 40.99 3.32 -4.03
C LYS A 469 40.58 1.85 -4.11
N VAL A 470 39.56 1.54 -4.90
CA VAL A 470 39.23 0.14 -5.24
C VAL A 470 40.37 -0.42 -6.10
N THR A 471 40.98 -1.53 -5.68
CA THR A 471 42.07 -2.18 -6.41
C THR A 471 41.57 -3.16 -7.47
N ASP A 472 40.36 -3.68 -7.29
CA ASP A 472 39.69 -4.59 -8.22
C ASP A 472 38.85 -3.81 -9.26
N GLU A 473 39.15 -4.02 -10.54
CA GLU A 473 38.48 -3.33 -11.65
C GLU A 473 37.00 -3.70 -11.78
N GLN A 474 36.63 -4.94 -11.46
CA GLN A 474 35.25 -5.40 -11.54
C GLN A 474 34.38 -4.80 -10.42
N ILE A 475 34.92 -4.69 -9.21
CA ILE A 475 34.27 -3.99 -8.09
C ILE A 475 34.14 -2.50 -8.39
N HIS A 476 35.17 -1.90 -8.99
CA HIS A 476 35.16 -0.48 -9.40
C HIS A 476 34.02 -0.19 -10.39
N LEU A 477 33.92 -0.96 -11.48
CA LEU A 477 32.86 -0.84 -12.46
C LEU A 477 31.47 -1.09 -11.86
N THR A 478 31.37 -2.05 -10.94
CA THR A 478 30.11 -2.37 -10.27
C THR A 478 29.63 -1.22 -9.38
N LEU A 479 30.54 -0.57 -8.66
CA LEU A 479 30.24 0.60 -7.84
C LEU A 479 29.76 1.77 -8.69
N ASP A 480 30.46 2.06 -9.80
CA ASP A 480 30.11 3.17 -10.68
C ASP A 480 28.75 2.92 -11.35
N ASN A 481 28.47 1.68 -11.76
CA ASN A 481 27.17 1.27 -12.30
C ASN A 481 26.05 1.35 -11.26
N ALA A 482 26.31 0.96 -10.00
CA ALA A 482 25.32 1.03 -8.93
C ALA A 482 24.91 2.47 -8.64
N ILE A 483 25.88 3.40 -8.50
CA ILE A 483 25.61 4.82 -8.26
C ILE A 483 24.86 5.43 -9.47
N THR A 484 25.34 5.15 -10.69
CA THR A 484 24.76 5.67 -11.94
C THR A 484 23.30 5.23 -12.14
N ASN A 485 23.01 3.93 -11.95
CA ASN A 485 21.67 3.39 -12.14
C ASN A 485 20.72 3.72 -10.98
N SER A 486 21.25 4.04 -9.81
CA SER A 486 20.45 4.49 -8.65
C SER A 486 20.11 5.97 -8.70
N ALA A 487 20.89 6.80 -9.39
CA ALA A 487 20.63 8.24 -9.48
C ALA A 487 19.32 8.52 -10.25
N PHE A 488 18.30 9.00 -9.54
CA PHE A 488 16.94 9.14 -10.08
C PHE A 488 16.32 10.49 -9.69
N ASP A 489 16.29 11.41 -10.66
CA ASP A 489 15.85 12.80 -10.45
C ASP A 489 14.50 13.07 -11.17
N PRO A 490 13.88 14.26 -11.01
CA PRO A 490 12.58 14.53 -11.63
C PRO A 490 12.67 14.63 -13.17
N THR A 491 13.83 15.01 -13.72
CA THR A 491 14.03 15.14 -15.17
C THR A 491 14.00 13.77 -15.84
N LEU A 492 14.63 12.76 -15.25
CA LEU A 492 14.54 11.38 -15.73
C LEU A 492 13.12 10.83 -15.60
N ALA A 493 12.44 11.09 -14.47
CA ALA A 493 11.04 10.68 -14.29
C ALA A 493 10.13 11.26 -15.40
N GLN A 494 10.29 12.55 -15.73
CA GLN A 494 9.59 13.19 -16.85
C GLN A 494 9.95 12.58 -18.19
N SER A 495 11.23 12.29 -18.43
CA SER A 495 11.71 11.69 -19.69
C SER A 495 11.12 10.30 -19.91
N ILE A 496 11.04 9.47 -18.87
CA ILE A 496 10.41 8.14 -18.93
C ILE A 496 8.91 8.29 -19.22
N PHE A 497 8.19 9.14 -18.48
CA PHE A 497 6.77 9.42 -18.75
C PHE A 497 6.54 9.85 -20.19
N ARG A 498 7.34 10.79 -20.68
CA ARG A 498 7.25 11.32 -22.04
C ARG A 498 7.54 10.25 -23.09
N THR A 499 8.52 9.38 -22.85
CA THR A 499 8.88 8.28 -23.76
C THR A 499 7.73 7.29 -23.92
N ILE A 500 7.11 6.88 -22.80
CA ILE A 500 5.93 6.00 -22.83
C ILE A 500 4.75 6.72 -23.51
N SER A 501 4.47 7.96 -23.11
CA SER A 501 3.34 8.76 -23.62
C SER A 501 3.44 9.05 -25.12
N LYS A 502 4.63 9.34 -25.65
CA LYS A 502 4.84 9.55 -27.10
C LYS A 502 4.71 8.26 -27.93
N SER A 503 4.91 7.11 -27.30
CA SER A 503 4.83 5.81 -27.97
C SER A 503 3.40 5.26 -28.03
N LYS A 504 2.45 6.00 -27.46
CA LYS A 504 1.02 5.69 -27.55
C LYS A 504 0.46 5.99 -28.94
N ALA A 505 -0.37 5.08 -29.43
CA ALA A 505 -1.09 5.27 -30.68
C ALA A 505 -2.12 6.41 -30.54
N GLU A 506 -2.45 7.07 -31.65
CA GLU A 506 -3.34 8.25 -31.69
C GLU A 506 -4.73 8.00 -31.06
N PHE A 507 -5.26 6.78 -31.16
CA PHE A 507 -6.57 6.38 -30.61
C PHE A 507 -6.47 5.53 -29.33
N SER A 508 -5.36 5.62 -28.61
CA SER A 508 -5.16 4.94 -27.33
C SER A 508 -5.49 5.84 -26.14
N CYS A 509 -5.83 5.23 -25.01
CA CYS A 509 -6.04 5.97 -23.78
C CYS A 509 -4.71 6.62 -23.36
N PRO A 510 -4.72 7.93 -23.03
CA PRO A 510 -3.50 8.63 -22.64
C PRO A 510 -2.97 8.08 -21.31
N LEU A 511 -1.65 8.13 -21.12
CA LEU A 511 -1.05 7.76 -19.85
C LEU A 511 -1.44 8.81 -18.80
N GLU A 512 -2.22 8.42 -17.78
CA GLU A 512 -2.69 9.30 -16.72
C GLU A 512 -1.68 9.41 -15.58
N ARG A 513 -1.08 8.28 -15.19
CA ARG A 513 -0.19 8.20 -14.03
C ARG A 513 0.95 7.21 -14.22
N LEU A 514 2.16 7.63 -13.89
CA LEU A 514 3.34 6.79 -13.77
C LEU A 514 3.91 6.91 -12.37
N SER A 515 3.95 5.82 -11.62
CA SER A 515 4.62 5.72 -10.33
C SER A 515 5.95 5.02 -10.51
N LEU A 516 7.03 5.66 -10.09
CA LEU A 516 8.39 5.14 -10.13
C LEU A 516 8.84 4.92 -8.69
N ARG A 517 9.17 3.68 -8.34
CA ARG A 517 9.60 3.26 -7.00
C ARG A 517 11.01 2.72 -7.07
N VAL A 518 11.99 3.52 -6.69
CA VAL A 518 13.38 3.07 -6.64
C VAL A 518 13.52 2.11 -5.47
N GLN A 519 13.91 0.88 -5.78
CA GLN A 519 14.04 -0.18 -4.81
C GLN A 519 15.32 -0.01 -4.00
N LYS A 520 15.19 -0.19 -2.69
CA LYS A 520 16.30 -0.07 -1.76
C LYS A 520 17.15 -1.34 -1.87
N VAL A 521 18.47 -1.19 -1.78
CA VAL A 521 19.36 -2.34 -1.68
C VAL A 521 19.96 -2.36 -0.30
N ASP A 522 19.88 -3.54 0.30
CA ASP A 522 20.60 -3.83 1.52
C ASP A 522 22.09 -4.01 1.19
N THR A 523 22.91 -3.08 1.70
CA THR A 523 24.32 -2.95 1.35
C THR A 523 25.10 -2.27 2.47
N TYR A 524 26.41 -2.08 2.29
CA TYR A 524 27.30 -1.39 3.22
C TYR A 524 26.74 0.01 3.56
N PRO A 525 26.58 0.41 4.85
CA PRO A 525 25.75 1.56 5.21
C PRO A 525 26.12 2.88 4.55
N PRO A 526 27.42 3.28 4.45
CA PRO A 526 27.78 4.49 3.71
C PRO A 526 27.32 4.49 2.25
N LEU A 527 27.36 3.35 1.57
CA LEU A 527 26.85 3.23 0.20
C LEU A 527 25.32 3.21 0.21
N ARG A 528 24.70 2.48 1.14
CA ARG A 528 23.24 2.42 1.30
C ARG A 528 22.65 3.81 1.49
N ASP A 529 23.25 4.64 2.34
CA ASP A 529 22.78 5.98 2.67
C ASP A 529 22.93 6.92 1.46
N LEU A 530 24.03 6.81 0.70
CA LEU A 530 24.20 7.51 -0.58
C LEU A 530 23.14 7.09 -1.61
N LEU A 531 22.97 5.79 -1.83
CA LEU A 531 22.03 5.24 -2.80
C LEU A 531 20.59 5.62 -2.45
N ALA A 532 20.24 5.62 -1.16
CA ALA A 532 18.95 6.09 -0.69
C ALA A 532 18.78 7.62 -0.82
N TYR A 533 19.87 8.40 -0.76
CA TYR A 533 19.81 9.85 -0.99
C TYR A 533 19.51 10.19 -2.46
N ILE A 534 20.20 9.55 -3.41
CA ILE A 534 20.08 9.82 -4.86
C ILE A 534 18.95 9.02 -5.53
N GLY A 535 18.55 7.89 -4.96
CA GLY A 535 17.50 6.98 -5.44
C GLY A 535 16.11 7.45 -5.04
N ARG A 536 15.68 8.58 -5.58
CA ARG A 536 14.38 9.17 -5.25
C ARG A 536 13.24 8.51 -6.03
N SER A 537 12.10 8.36 -5.36
CA SER A 537 10.87 7.83 -5.97
C SER A 537 9.98 8.98 -6.44
N TRP A 538 9.23 8.77 -7.51
CA TRP A 538 8.48 9.85 -8.17
C TRP A 538 7.09 9.39 -8.57
N VAL A 539 6.15 10.34 -8.62
CA VAL A 539 4.84 10.17 -9.25
C VAL A 539 4.71 11.24 -10.34
N CYS A 540 4.50 10.79 -11.57
CA CYS A 540 4.18 11.65 -12.70
C CYS A 540 2.68 11.57 -12.96
N THR A 541 2.00 12.72 -12.97
CA THR A 541 0.57 12.84 -13.30
C THR A 541 0.43 13.64 -14.59
N ARG A 542 -0.35 13.13 -15.53
CA ARG A 542 -0.56 13.76 -16.83
C ARG A 542 -1.04 15.22 -16.69
N ASN A 543 -0.56 16.08 -17.57
CA ASN A 543 -1.16 17.40 -17.76
C ASN A 543 -2.51 17.25 -18.49
N GLU A 544 -3.60 17.71 -17.88
CA GLU A 544 -4.95 17.61 -18.45
C GLU A 544 -5.17 18.52 -19.68
N ARG A 545 -4.22 19.41 -19.98
CA ARG A 545 -4.34 20.29 -21.13
C ARG A 545 -4.08 19.54 -22.44
N ASP A 546 -5.03 19.67 -23.36
CA ASP A 546 -4.97 19.02 -24.68
C ASP A 546 -3.84 19.55 -25.59
N ASP A 547 -3.34 20.77 -25.35
CA ASP A 547 -2.23 21.36 -26.11
C ASP A 547 -0.86 20.73 -25.78
N ARG A 548 -0.78 19.97 -24.67
CA ARG A 548 0.48 19.40 -24.17
C ARG A 548 0.30 17.99 -23.58
N PRO A 549 -0.20 17.02 -24.37
CA PRO A 549 -0.64 15.72 -23.87
C PRO A 549 0.50 14.83 -23.32
N HIS A 550 1.75 15.18 -23.65
CA HIS A 550 2.95 14.45 -23.22
C HIS A 550 3.70 15.12 -22.05
N GLU A 551 3.19 16.25 -21.55
CA GLU A 551 3.71 16.87 -20.33
C GLU A 551 3.08 16.24 -19.09
N CYS A 552 3.82 16.24 -17.98
CA CYS A 552 3.34 15.75 -16.70
C CYS A 552 3.80 16.65 -15.56
N PHE A 553 3.03 16.66 -14.49
CA PHE A 553 3.43 17.16 -13.19
C PHE A 553 4.16 16.05 -12.44
N VAL A 554 5.34 16.36 -11.92
CA VAL A 554 6.14 15.42 -11.16
C VAL A 554 6.19 15.85 -9.72
N SER A 555 5.87 14.92 -8.82
CA SER A 555 5.99 15.08 -7.38
C SER A 555 6.85 13.95 -6.84
N GLU A 556 7.78 14.28 -5.95
CA GLU A 556 8.53 13.27 -5.22
C GLU A 556 7.56 12.44 -4.38
N TYR A 557 7.75 11.12 -4.41
CA TYR A 557 7.05 10.22 -3.51
C TYR A 557 7.92 10.00 -2.28
N ASP A 558 7.48 10.58 -1.17
CA ASP A 558 8.15 10.44 0.11
C ASP A 558 7.55 9.24 0.85
N ASP A 559 8.32 8.17 0.97
CA ASP A 559 8.00 7.03 1.82
C ASP A 559 8.32 7.43 3.26
N ALA A 560 7.28 7.87 3.99
CA ALA A 560 7.37 8.49 5.32
C ALA A 560 8.17 7.70 6.36
N GLU A 561 8.41 6.42 6.09
CA GLU A 561 9.11 5.47 6.93
C GLU A 561 10.64 5.58 6.89
N TYR A 562 11.19 6.00 5.74
CA TYR A 562 12.63 6.20 5.57
C TYR A 562 12.89 7.55 4.92
N LYS A 563 12.22 8.57 5.47
CA LYS A 563 12.62 9.95 5.25
C LYS A 563 14.04 10.06 5.79
N ILE A 564 15.04 9.80 4.95
CA ILE A 564 16.32 10.49 5.11
C ILE A 564 15.88 11.93 5.20
N ASP A 565 16.14 12.56 6.35
CA ASP A 565 15.72 13.93 6.56
C ASP A 565 16.62 14.83 5.72
N ARG A 566 16.39 14.80 4.39
CA ARG A 566 17.17 15.51 3.39
C ARG A 566 17.07 16.99 3.64
N GLU A 567 15.90 17.45 4.10
CA GLU A 567 15.66 18.81 4.54
C GLU A 567 16.54 19.17 5.74
N TYR A 568 16.58 18.35 6.80
CA TYR A 568 17.50 18.56 7.92
C TYR A 568 18.98 18.53 7.47
N ILE A 569 19.37 17.56 6.62
CA ILE A 569 20.73 17.43 6.08
C ILE A 569 21.14 18.67 5.27
N GLU A 570 20.23 19.17 4.43
CA GLU A 570 20.43 20.35 3.58
C GLU A 570 20.43 21.65 4.40
N VAL A 571 19.56 21.77 5.41
CA VAL A 571 19.43 22.95 6.29
C VAL A 571 20.56 23.05 7.30
N HIS A 572 20.93 21.94 7.95
CA HIS A 572 21.97 21.94 8.99
C HIS A 572 23.36 21.76 8.42
N ASN A 573 23.49 21.61 7.08
CA ASN A 573 24.77 21.37 6.43
C ASN A 573 25.46 20.11 6.99
N GLU A 574 24.68 19.23 7.65
CA GLU A 574 25.04 17.93 8.20
C GLU A 574 24.93 16.88 7.10
N TYR A 575 25.65 17.14 6.01
CA TYR A 575 25.79 16.18 4.93
C TYR A 575 26.23 14.84 5.49
N PRO A 576 25.87 13.71 4.85
CA PRO A 576 26.69 12.51 4.97
C PRO A 576 28.07 12.95 4.49
N LYS A 577 28.96 13.33 5.41
CA LYS A 577 30.35 13.60 5.07
C LYS A 577 30.78 12.36 4.32
N LEU A 578 31.34 12.53 3.12
CA LEU A 578 31.96 11.44 2.38
C LEU A 578 33.23 11.03 3.14
N LYS A 579 33.04 10.41 4.31
CA LYS A 579 34.09 9.92 5.20
C LYS A 579 34.81 8.74 4.55
N ASN A 580 34.11 8.05 3.65
CA ASN A 580 34.66 6.96 2.87
C ASN A 580 35.29 7.51 1.57
N ALA A 581 36.62 7.47 1.49
CA ALA A 581 37.39 7.96 0.36
C ALA A 581 37.06 7.24 -0.97
N VAL A 582 36.66 5.96 -0.90
CA VAL A 582 36.32 5.15 -2.08
C VAL A 582 35.03 5.64 -2.72
N ILE A 583 34.01 5.89 -1.90
CA ILE A 583 32.73 6.45 -2.34
C ILE A 583 32.92 7.88 -2.87
N ALA A 584 33.75 8.69 -2.20
CA ALA A 584 34.06 10.04 -2.65
C ALA A 584 34.67 10.05 -4.06
N GLN A 585 35.66 9.18 -4.31
CA GLN A 585 36.26 9.06 -5.63
C GLN A 585 35.27 8.57 -6.69
N ALA A 586 34.36 7.65 -6.35
CA ALA A 586 33.31 7.22 -7.28
C ALA A 586 32.39 8.37 -7.66
N ILE A 587 31.94 9.16 -6.68
CA ILE A 587 31.16 10.38 -6.91
C ILE A 587 31.89 11.36 -7.81
N TYR A 588 33.18 11.61 -7.59
CA TYR A 588 33.96 12.53 -8.41
C TYR A 588 34.18 12.03 -9.83
N ARG A 589 34.27 10.72 -10.06
CA ARG A 589 34.32 10.17 -11.42
C ARG A 589 33.00 10.34 -12.16
N ILE A 590 31.89 10.05 -11.49
CA ILE A 590 30.55 10.07 -12.08
C ILE A 590 30.06 11.51 -12.28
N TRP A 591 30.36 12.39 -11.32
CA TRP A 591 30.03 13.81 -11.33
C TRP A 591 31.28 14.65 -11.03
N PRO A 592 32.14 14.93 -12.03
CA PRO A 592 33.41 15.66 -11.83
C PRO A 592 33.29 17.03 -11.17
N ALA A 593 32.18 17.73 -11.38
CA ALA A 593 31.90 19.02 -10.73
C ALA A 593 31.84 18.91 -9.19
N ALA A 594 31.53 17.73 -8.65
CA ALA A 594 31.49 17.48 -7.21
C ALA A 594 32.87 17.51 -6.55
N GLU A 595 33.97 17.38 -7.30
CA GLU A 595 35.33 17.46 -6.73
C GLU A 595 35.65 18.87 -6.21
N ARG A 596 35.11 19.90 -6.87
CA ARG A 596 35.32 21.32 -6.54
C ARG A 596 34.12 21.97 -5.88
N GLY A 597 33.01 21.24 -5.79
CA GLY A 597 31.70 21.73 -5.37
C GLY A 597 31.03 20.80 -4.37
N ASN A 598 29.75 21.06 -4.09
CA ASN A 598 28.98 20.19 -3.21
C ASN A 598 28.29 19.10 -4.04
N TRP A 599 28.71 17.85 -3.86
CA TRP A 599 28.12 16.71 -4.57
C TRP A 599 26.58 16.64 -4.46
N VAL A 600 25.98 17.13 -3.38
CA VAL A 600 24.53 17.19 -3.16
C VAL A 600 23.82 18.11 -4.17
N LYS A 601 24.50 19.18 -4.61
CA LYS A 601 23.99 20.10 -5.64
C LYS A 601 24.34 19.65 -7.04
N GLU A 602 25.38 18.82 -7.15
CA GLU A 602 25.91 18.39 -8.44
C GLU A 602 25.30 17.09 -8.92
N TRP A 603 24.86 16.17 -8.05
CA TRP A 603 24.34 14.88 -8.54
C TRP A 603 23.12 15.08 -9.44
N ARG A 604 23.04 14.28 -10.49
CA ARG A 604 21.93 14.23 -11.44
C ARG A 604 21.80 12.84 -12.01
N SER A 605 20.60 12.50 -12.44
CA SER A 605 20.35 11.26 -13.16
C SER A 605 21.00 11.28 -14.54
N PHE A 606 21.06 10.10 -15.17
CA PHE A 606 21.59 9.93 -16.51
C PHE A 606 20.43 9.79 -17.51
N PRO A 607 20.46 10.56 -18.61
CA PRO A 607 19.33 10.65 -19.55
C PRO A 607 19.11 9.34 -20.32
N LEU A 608 17.93 9.21 -20.90
CA LEU A 608 17.60 8.10 -21.80
C LEU A 608 18.28 8.28 -23.15
N ALA A 609 18.66 7.16 -23.79
CA ALA A 609 19.23 7.17 -25.12
C ALA A 609 18.26 7.83 -26.12
N GLY A 610 18.73 8.86 -26.82
CA GLY A 610 17.93 9.62 -27.79
C GLY A 610 16.98 10.66 -27.19
N SER A 611 17.12 11.03 -25.91
CA SER A 611 16.31 12.08 -25.27
C SER A 611 16.92 13.50 -25.33
N GLN A 612 17.77 13.80 -26.33
CA GLN A 612 18.29 15.15 -26.58
C GLN A 612 17.37 15.94 -27.52
#